data_AF-A0A9E5UED2-F1
#
_entry.id   AF-A0A9E5UED2-F1
#
_cell.length_a   1.000
_cell.length_b   1.000
_cell.length_c   1.000
_cell.angle_alpha   90.00
_cell.angle_beta   90.00
_cell.angle_gamma   90.00
#
_symmetry.space_group_name_H-M   'P 1'
#
loop_
_entity.id
_entity.type
_entity.pdbx_description
1 polymer ?
#
loop_
_entity_poly.entity_id
_entity_poly.type
_entity_poly.pdbx_seq_one_letter_code
_entity_poly.pdbx_strand_id
1 'polypeptide(L)'
;MKQKCEKVKLPFEEKMFDGKNFKVIVEDIRNNDYDLVIMGALGLGAVTDSMIGSVCERVIRRTKVDTLVMKNTIPILEQLNGNGKPHDLNGNGGNIVVAVDGSPESFAGLKTAISLGKSLNKKVEAIAVYDPYLHYTMFNSIANVLTEKASKVFKFKEQEQLHE
;
A
#
# COMPACT_ATOMS: atom_id res chain seq x y z
N MET A 1 -25.81 6.79 5.05
CA MET A 1 -24.82 6.68 3.96
C MET A 1 -25.48 6.93 2.62
N LYS A 2 -26.53 6.17 2.29
CA LYS A 2 -27.40 6.35 1.11
C LYS A 2 -27.74 7.80 0.74
N GLN A 3 -28.28 8.59 1.68
CA GLN A 3 -28.60 10.00 1.45
C GLN A 3 -27.41 10.87 0.99
N LYS A 4 -26.18 10.56 1.42
CA LYS A 4 -24.98 11.32 0.98
C LYS A 4 -24.64 10.99 -0.47
N CYS A 5 -24.74 9.73 -0.88
CA CYS A 5 -24.52 9.28 -2.26
C CYS A 5 -25.61 9.78 -3.21
N GLU A 6 -26.88 9.74 -2.78
CA GLU A 6 -28.03 10.22 -3.56
C GLU A 6 -27.91 11.73 -3.86
N LYS A 7 -27.48 12.53 -2.89
CA LYS A 7 -27.24 13.98 -3.08
C LYS A 7 -26.26 14.29 -4.21
N VAL A 8 -25.26 13.43 -4.39
CA VAL A 8 -24.24 13.57 -5.45
C VAL A 8 -24.53 12.68 -6.67
N LYS A 9 -25.72 12.06 -6.72
CA LYS A 9 -26.17 11.17 -7.81
C LYS A 9 -25.21 10.01 -8.09
N LEU A 10 -24.57 9.48 -7.05
CA LEU A 10 -23.73 8.30 -7.14
C LEU A 10 -24.58 7.04 -6.90
N PRO A 11 -24.55 6.04 -7.80
CA PRO A 11 -25.14 4.73 -7.53
C PRO A 11 -24.61 4.17 -6.20
N PHE A 12 -25.51 3.66 -5.37
CA PHE A 12 -25.18 3.16 -4.05
C PHE A 12 -26.00 1.92 -3.74
N GLU A 13 -25.31 0.82 -3.47
CA GLU A 13 -25.89 -0.43 -3.00
C GLU A 13 -25.39 -0.67 -1.57
N GLU A 14 -26.30 -0.99 -0.66
CA GLU A 14 -25.99 -1.35 0.72
C GLU A 14 -26.11 -2.85 0.89
N LYS A 15 -25.06 -3.48 1.43
CA LYS A 15 -25.04 -4.90 1.79
C LYS A 15 -24.81 -5.03 3.29
N MET A 16 -25.60 -5.88 3.94
CA MET A 16 -25.45 -6.22 5.35
C MET A 16 -25.34 -7.74 5.49
N PHE A 17 -24.40 -8.19 6.31
CA PHE A 17 -24.13 -9.60 6.51
C PHE A 17 -23.97 -9.91 8.00
N ASP A 18 -24.42 -11.09 8.40
CA ASP A 18 -24.13 -11.67 9.72
C ASP A 18 -22.88 -12.54 9.67
N GLY A 19 -22.08 -12.52 10.74
CA GLY A 19 -20.97 -13.44 10.94
C GLY A 19 -19.67 -12.77 11.37
N LYS A 20 -18.56 -13.46 11.12
CA LYS A 20 -17.23 -12.98 11.54
C LYS A 20 -16.73 -11.92 10.56
N ASN A 21 -16.77 -10.65 10.95
CA ASN A 21 -16.39 -9.46 10.16
C ASN A 21 -15.41 -9.71 9.01
N PHE A 22 -14.12 -9.94 9.30
CA PHE A 22 -13.10 -10.05 8.24
C PHE A 22 -13.35 -11.23 7.28
N LYS A 23 -13.96 -12.32 7.76
CA LYS A 23 -14.21 -13.51 6.94
C LYS A 23 -15.26 -13.20 5.89
N VAL A 24 -16.38 -12.63 6.32
CA VAL A 24 -17.48 -12.27 5.43
C VAL A 24 -17.09 -11.16 4.46
N ILE A 25 -16.33 -10.15 4.92
CA ILE A 25 -15.79 -9.10 4.05
C ILE A 25 -14.88 -9.69 2.96
N VAL A 26 -13.96 -10.60 3.33
CA VAL A 26 -13.07 -11.25 2.36
C VAL A 26 -13.84 -12.13 1.39
N GLU A 27 -14.87 -12.84 1.85
CA GLU A 27 -15.73 -13.66 1.00
C GLU A 27 -16.51 -12.80 0.00
N ASP A 28 -17.12 -11.70 0.43
CA ASP A 28 -17.80 -10.77 -0.48
C ASP A 28 -16.82 -10.16 -1.49
N ILE A 29 -15.63 -9.71 -1.06
CA ILE A 29 -14.63 -9.15 -1.99
C ILE A 29 -14.18 -10.17 -3.04
N ARG A 30 -14.13 -11.46 -2.70
CA ARG A 30 -13.71 -12.52 -3.64
C ARG A 30 -14.81 -12.97 -4.58
N ASN A 31 -16.07 -12.85 -4.17
CA ASN A 31 -17.22 -13.36 -4.91
C ASN A 31 -17.86 -12.30 -5.82
N ASN A 32 -17.32 -11.07 -5.84
CA ASN A 32 -17.82 -9.97 -6.65
C ASN A 32 -16.66 -9.28 -7.38
N ASP A 33 -16.96 -8.56 -8.45
CA ASP A 33 -15.99 -7.86 -9.29
C ASP A 33 -15.73 -6.43 -8.78
N TYR A 34 -15.06 -6.30 -7.64
CA TYR A 34 -14.61 -5.00 -7.15
C TYR A 34 -13.21 -4.67 -7.69
N ASP A 35 -13.05 -3.47 -8.26
CA ASP A 35 -11.74 -2.98 -8.72
C ASP A 35 -10.91 -2.31 -7.61
N LEU A 36 -11.57 -1.83 -6.55
CA LEU A 36 -10.93 -1.13 -5.43
C LEU A 36 -11.71 -1.32 -4.13
N VAL A 37 -10.99 -1.63 -3.05
CA VAL A 37 -11.55 -1.68 -1.69
C VAL A 37 -11.12 -0.44 -0.90
N ILE A 38 -12.06 0.28 -0.29
CA ILE A 38 -11.75 1.39 0.63
C ILE A 38 -12.16 0.98 2.04
N MET A 39 -11.23 1.09 2.99
CA MET A 39 -11.43 0.60 4.36
C MET A 39 -10.81 1.54 5.39
N GLY A 40 -11.50 1.74 6.52
CA GLY A 40 -10.92 2.44 7.67
C GLY A 40 -9.81 1.60 8.34
N ALA A 41 -8.74 2.26 8.78
CA ALA A 41 -7.64 1.61 9.49
C ALA A 41 -8.08 1.07 10.86
N LEU A 42 -8.94 1.79 11.57
CA LEU A 42 -9.37 1.50 12.94
C LEU A 42 -10.89 1.32 13.04
N GLY A 43 -11.32 0.52 14.01
CA GLY A 43 -12.72 0.31 14.35
C GLY A 43 -13.01 0.65 15.82
N LEU A 44 -14.20 0.27 16.30
CA LEU A 44 -14.68 0.64 17.64
C LEU A 44 -13.82 0.14 18.82
N GLY A 45 -13.02 -0.91 18.62
CA GLY A 45 -12.13 -1.47 19.66
C GLY A 45 -10.70 -0.94 19.63
N ALA A 46 -10.44 0.20 18.99
CA ALA A 46 -9.11 0.78 18.94
C ALA A 46 -8.66 1.28 20.33
N VAL A 47 -7.40 1.01 20.68
CA VAL A 47 -6.73 1.57 21.86
C VAL A 47 -5.76 2.69 21.44
N THR A 48 -5.29 3.49 22.40
CA THR A 48 -4.62 4.79 22.20
C THR A 48 -3.44 4.80 21.22
N ASP A 49 -2.79 3.67 20.93
CA ASP A 49 -1.64 3.58 20.01
C ASP A 49 -1.88 2.66 18.80
N SER A 50 -3.13 2.28 18.56
CA SER A 50 -3.46 1.43 17.41
C SER A 50 -3.33 2.23 16.12
N MET A 51 -2.45 1.80 15.22
CA MET A 51 -2.33 2.38 13.86
C MET A 51 -3.19 1.64 12.83
N ILE A 52 -3.40 0.34 13.04
CA ILE A 52 -4.22 -0.55 12.20
C ILE A 52 -4.98 -1.52 13.12
N GLY A 53 -6.26 -1.72 12.85
CA GLY A 53 -7.15 -2.61 13.57
C GLY A 53 -7.16 -4.03 13.03
N SER A 54 -7.60 -4.96 13.88
CA SER A 54 -7.57 -6.41 13.63
C SER A 54 -8.34 -6.86 12.38
N VAL A 55 -9.46 -6.18 12.06
CA VAL A 55 -10.27 -6.46 10.87
C VAL A 55 -9.53 -5.99 9.62
N CYS A 56 -9.04 -4.75 9.61
CA CYS A 56 -8.31 -4.18 8.48
C CYS A 56 -7.11 -5.03 8.10
N GLU A 57 -6.27 -5.36 9.08
CA GLU A 57 -5.09 -6.21 8.87
C GLU A 57 -5.45 -7.57 8.27
N ARG A 58 -6.53 -8.20 8.76
CA ARG A 58 -6.93 -9.54 8.30
C ARG A 58 -7.48 -9.52 6.88
N VAL A 59 -8.19 -8.47 6.49
CA VAL A 59 -8.73 -8.29 5.13
C VAL A 59 -7.58 -8.06 4.15
N ILE A 60 -6.71 -7.06 4.36
CA ILE A 60 -5.63 -6.73 3.41
C ILE A 60 -4.65 -7.89 3.18
N ARG A 61 -4.45 -8.76 4.19
CA ARG A 61 -3.60 -9.95 4.06
C ARG A 61 -4.24 -11.07 3.23
N ARG A 62 -5.52 -10.98 2.89
CA ARG A 62 -6.32 -12.08 2.30
C ARG A 62 -7.05 -11.68 1.01
N THR A 63 -7.11 -10.41 0.66
CA THR A 63 -7.68 -9.92 -0.59
C THR A 63 -6.61 -9.83 -1.67
N LYS A 64 -7.00 -10.01 -2.93
CA LYS A 64 -6.16 -9.77 -4.11
C LYS A 64 -6.48 -8.44 -4.80
N VAL A 65 -7.57 -7.80 -4.40
CA VAL A 65 -8.00 -6.50 -4.91
C VAL A 65 -7.23 -5.40 -4.18
N ASP A 66 -6.76 -4.41 -4.94
CA ASP A 66 -6.07 -3.25 -4.39
C ASP A 66 -6.94 -2.57 -3.32
N THR A 67 -6.31 -2.21 -2.21
CA THR A 67 -7.02 -1.71 -1.03
C THR A 67 -6.43 -0.38 -0.55
N LEU A 68 -7.26 0.65 -0.49
CA LEU A 68 -6.93 1.94 0.10
C LEU A 68 -7.37 1.98 1.57
N VAL A 69 -6.40 2.12 2.47
CA VAL A 69 -6.63 2.18 3.92
C VAL A 69 -6.68 3.63 4.41
N MET A 70 -7.85 4.05 4.90
CA MET A 70 -8.12 5.38 5.42
C MET A 70 -7.72 5.47 6.90
N LYS A 71 -6.64 6.21 7.18
CA LYS A 71 -6.20 6.51 8.57
C LYS A 71 -6.78 7.82 9.11
N ASN A 72 -7.06 8.77 8.22
CA ASN A 72 -7.58 10.08 8.55
C ASN A 72 -9.08 10.13 8.23
N THR A 73 -9.88 10.65 9.15
CA THR A 73 -11.35 10.74 9.05
C THR A 73 -11.82 11.96 8.27
N ILE A 74 -10.93 12.93 8.04
CA ILE A 74 -11.22 14.12 7.23
C ILE A 74 -11.34 13.71 5.75
N PRO A 75 -12.28 14.25 4.96
CA PRO A 75 -12.40 13.91 3.54
C PRO A 75 -11.09 14.16 2.77
N ILE A 76 -10.74 13.26 1.83
CA ILE A 76 -9.45 13.32 1.12
C ILE A 76 -9.23 14.67 0.42
N LEU A 77 -10.26 15.26 -0.18
CA LEU A 77 -10.14 16.57 -0.84
C LEU A 77 -9.79 17.70 0.13
N GLU A 78 -10.29 17.64 1.37
CA GLU A 78 -9.94 18.63 2.41
C GLU A 78 -8.52 18.40 2.92
N GLN A 79 -8.10 17.14 3.10
CA GLN A 79 -6.73 16.80 3.45
C GLN A 79 -5.74 17.35 2.42
N LEU A 80 -6.02 17.13 1.13
CA LEU A 80 -5.19 17.57 0.01
C LEU A 80 -5.13 19.09 -0.14
N ASN A 81 -6.04 19.85 0.48
CA ASN A 81 -6.02 21.32 0.48
C ASN A 81 -5.39 21.91 1.75
N GLY A 82 -4.71 21.08 2.56
CA GLY A 82 -4.02 21.52 3.79
C GLY A 82 -4.92 21.67 5.01
N ASN A 83 -6.22 21.41 4.86
CA ASN A 83 -7.22 21.63 5.90
C ASN A 83 -7.48 20.38 6.78
N GLY A 84 -6.69 19.31 6.63
CA GLY A 84 -6.96 18.02 7.28
C GLY A 84 -5.78 17.25 7.87
N LYS A 85 -4.88 17.89 8.62
CA LYS A 85 -3.52 17.39 8.94
C LYS A 85 -3.48 16.05 9.71
N PRO A 86 -2.59 15.11 9.32
CA PRO A 86 -1.25 15.07 9.94
C PRO A 86 -0.09 15.39 8.96
N HIS A 87 0.94 16.10 9.46
CA HIS A 87 2.19 16.48 8.77
C HIS A 87 2.08 17.41 7.54
N ASP A 88 1.05 18.24 7.46
CA ASP A 88 1.05 19.35 6.49
C ASP A 88 1.91 20.53 7.00
N LEU A 89 3.20 20.46 6.69
CA LEU A 89 4.20 21.50 6.99
C LEU A 89 4.01 22.77 6.15
N ASN A 90 3.38 22.65 4.97
CA ASN A 90 3.35 23.71 3.95
C ASN A 90 1.95 24.28 3.68
N GLY A 91 0.91 23.82 4.38
CA GLY A 91 -0.47 24.29 4.16
C GLY A 91 -1.13 23.72 2.89
N ASN A 92 -0.55 22.69 2.27
CA ASN A 92 -0.95 22.20 0.96
C ASN A 92 -1.33 20.72 0.93
N GLY A 93 -1.46 20.05 2.08
CA GLY A 93 -1.92 18.66 2.15
C GLY A 93 -0.94 17.60 1.66
N GLY A 94 0.35 17.96 1.49
CA GLY A 94 1.42 17.02 1.19
C GLY A 94 1.44 16.46 -0.25
N ASN A 95 2.33 15.48 -0.46
CA ASN A 95 2.58 14.80 -1.74
C ASN A 95 2.18 13.32 -1.66
N ILE A 96 2.11 12.65 -2.81
CA ILE A 96 1.91 11.19 -2.89
C ILE A 96 3.29 10.52 -2.87
N VAL A 97 3.48 9.58 -1.94
CA VAL A 97 4.70 8.77 -1.87
C VAL A 97 4.43 7.34 -2.34
N VAL A 98 5.36 6.76 -3.09
CA VAL A 98 5.33 5.37 -3.56
C VAL A 98 6.57 4.65 -3.09
N ALA A 99 6.41 3.52 -2.39
CA ALA A 99 7.51 2.63 -2.08
C ALA A 99 7.79 1.72 -3.28
N VAL A 100 9.05 1.68 -3.74
CA VAL A 100 9.50 0.87 -4.87
C VAL A 100 10.60 -0.07 -4.40
N ASP A 101 10.36 -1.38 -4.54
CA ASP A 101 11.29 -2.45 -4.15
C ASP A 101 11.80 -3.25 -5.37
N GLY A 102 11.43 -2.83 -6.59
CA GLY A 102 11.81 -3.48 -7.84
C GLY A 102 10.86 -4.61 -8.28
N SER A 103 9.85 -4.94 -7.47
CA SER A 103 8.80 -5.89 -7.86
C SER A 103 7.86 -5.32 -8.94
N PRO A 104 7.25 -6.16 -9.80
CA PRO A 104 6.21 -5.74 -10.74
C PRO A 104 5.05 -4.99 -10.06
N GLU A 105 4.65 -5.43 -8.86
CA GLU A 105 3.59 -4.85 -8.06
C GLU A 105 3.93 -3.42 -7.61
N SER A 106 5.18 -3.18 -7.17
CA SER A 106 5.60 -1.83 -6.80
C SER A 106 5.59 -0.86 -7.99
N PHE A 107 5.96 -1.32 -9.20
CA PHE A 107 5.87 -0.52 -10.42
C PHE A 107 4.42 -0.30 -10.87
N ALA A 108 3.54 -1.28 -10.66
CA ALA A 108 2.10 -1.07 -10.85
C ALA A 108 1.57 0.01 -9.90
N GLY A 109 1.98 -0.01 -8.63
CA GLY A 109 1.70 1.03 -7.66
C GLY A 109 2.17 2.42 -8.11
N LEU A 110 3.37 2.53 -8.69
CA LEU A 110 3.87 3.78 -9.26
C LEU A 110 2.99 4.30 -10.41
N LYS A 111 2.54 3.41 -11.31
CA LYS A 111 1.64 3.80 -12.41
C LYS A 111 0.32 4.35 -11.86
N THR A 112 -0.26 3.68 -10.86
CA THR A 112 -1.48 4.15 -10.18
C THR A 112 -1.26 5.51 -9.51
N ALA A 113 -0.13 5.69 -8.83
CA ALA A 113 0.21 6.95 -8.18
C ALA A 113 0.38 8.10 -9.18
N ILE A 114 0.95 7.86 -10.37
CA ILE A 114 1.03 8.87 -11.43
C ILE A 114 -0.36 9.32 -11.87
N SER A 115 -1.28 8.37 -12.10
CA SER A 115 -2.66 8.67 -12.46
C SER A 115 -3.37 9.47 -11.36
N LEU A 116 -3.19 9.09 -10.10
CA LEU A 116 -3.74 9.82 -8.95
C LEU A 116 -3.12 11.22 -8.82
N GLY A 117 -1.80 11.34 -8.95
CA GLY A 117 -1.09 12.61 -8.87
C GLY A 117 -1.56 13.62 -9.92
N LYS A 118 -1.80 13.16 -11.16
CA LYS A 118 -2.42 13.99 -12.21
C LYS A 118 -3.83 14.44 -11.82
N SER A 119 -4.69 13.50 -11.41
CA SER A 119 -6.09 13.80 -11.06
C SER A 119 -6.23 14.70 -9.84
N LEU A 120 -5.29 14.60 -8.89
CA LEU A 120 -5.32 15.34 -7.62
C LEU A 120 -4.41 16.58 -7.64
N ASN A 121 -3.73 16.84 -8.77
CA ASN A 121 -2.70 17.88 -8.89
C ASN A 121 -1.65 17.81 -7.76
N LYS A 122 -1.15 16.60 -7.50
CA LYS A 122 -0.12 16.32 -6.48
C LYS A 122 1.15 15.81 -7.11
N LYS A 123 2.28 16.24 -6.53
CA LYS A 123 3.59 15.65 -6.83
C LYS A 123 3.60 14.19 -6.36
N VAL A 124 4.21 13.34 -7.17
CA VAL A 124 4.48 11.94 -6.85
C VAL A 124 5.97 11.79 -6.59
N GLU A 125 6.31 11.18 -5.46
CA GLU A 125 7.68 10.89 -5.04
C GLU A 125 7.83 9.37 -4.87
N ALA A 126 8.86 8.79 -5.47
CA ALA A 126 9.18 7.37 -5.30
C ALA A 126 10.34 7.23 -4.30
N ILE A 127 10.22 6.29 -3.37
CA ILE A 127 11.25 5.93 -2.41
C ILE A 127 11.62 4.47 -2.62
N ALA A 128 12.90 4.21 -2.83
CA ALA A 128 13.47 2.88 -2.82
C ALA A 128 14.49 2.80 -1.68
N VAL A 129 14.53 1.65 -1.00
CA VAL A 129 15.47 1.40 0.11
C VAL A 129 16.41 0.28 -0.32
N TYR A 130 17.72 0.54 -0.20
CA TYR A 130 18.77 -0.44 -0.44
C TYR A 130 19.46 -0.77 0.89
N ASP A 131 19.48 -2.04 1.27
CA ASP A 131 20.19 -2.54 2.45
C ASP A 131 21.50 -3.25 2.03
N PRO A 132 22.67 -2.60 2.20
CA PRO A 132 23.95 -3.18 1.80
C PRO A 132 24.34 -4.42 2.64
N TYR A 133 23.90 -4.51 3.90
CA TYR A 133 24.26 -5.63 4.78
C TYR A 133 23.47 -6.89 4.44
N LEU A 134 22.18 -6.74 4.13
CA LEU A 134 21.37 -7.85 3.63
C LEU A 134 21.94 -8.39 2.31
N HIS A 135 22.36 -7.49 1.41
CA HIS A 135 22.99 -7.88 0.15
C HIS A 135 24.25 -8.71 0.38
N TYR A 136 25.16 -8.23 1.22
CA TYR A 136 26.40 -8.95 1.56
C TYR A 136 26.14 -10.31 2.23
N THR A 137 25.21 -10.37 3.18
CA THR A 137 24.91 -11.59 3.92
C THR A 137 24.31 -12.68 3.02
N MET A 138 23.39 -12.30 2.13
CA MET A 138 22.82 -13.22 1.14
C MET A 138 23.88 -13.68 0.14
N PHE A 139 24.70 -12.74 -0.36
CA PHE A 139 25.77 -13.03 -1.30
C PHE A 139 26.76 -14.05 -0.74
N ASN A 140 27.26 -13.85 0.48
CA ASN A 140 28.20 -14.76 1.13
C ASN A 140 27.59 -16.12 1.45
N SER A 141 26.32 -16.15 1.86
CA SER A 141 25.63 -17.40 2.18
C SER A 141 25.44 -18.27 0.94
N ILE A 142 25.20 -17.66 -0.23
CA ILE A 142 25.05 -18.35 -1.51
C ILE A 142 26.41 -18.70 -2.12
N ALA A 143 27.38 -17.79 -2.11
CA ALA A 143 28.72 -18.01 -2.68
C ALA A 143 29.41 -19.24 -2.08
N ASN A 144 29.21 -19.49 -0.79
CA ASN A 144 29.81 -20.62 -0.07
C ASN A 144 29.18 -21.99 -0.37
N VAL A 145 28.00 -22.03 -1.00
CA VAL A 145 27.26 -23.28 -1.28
C VAL A 145 27.08 -23.56 -2.78
N LEU A 146 27.51 -22.64 -3.65
CA LEU A 146 27.43 -22.80 -5.09
C LEU A 146 28.59 -23.63 -5.66
N THR A 147 28.30 -24.38 -6.71
CA THR A 147 29.32 -25.06 -7.52
C THR A 147 30.10 -24.06 -8.37
N GLU A 148 31.35 -24.36 -8.72
CA GLU A 148 32.19 -23.47 -9.55
C GLU A 148 31.52 -23.03 -10.86
N LYS A 149 30.70 -23.91 -11.45
CA LYS A 149 29.98 -23.63 -12.69
C LYS A 149 28.90 -22.57 -12.47
N ALA A 150 28.16 -22.66 -11.36
CA ALA A 150 27.16 -21.67 -10.98
C ALA A 150 27.79 -20.34 -10.54
N SER A 151 28.95 -20.39 -9.86
CA SER A 151 29.70 -19.18 -9.48
C SER A 151 30.21 -18.38 -10.67
N LYS A 152 30.59 -19.03 -11.78
CA LYS A 152 30.99 -18.32 -13.01
C LYS A 152 29.83 -17.59 -13.70
N VAL A 153 28.62 -18.15 -13.64
CA VAL A 153 27.42 -17.55 -14.26
C VAL A 153 26.98 -16.29 -13.51
N PHE A 154 27.08 -16.31 -12.18
CA PHE A 154 26.74 -15.17 -11.32
C PHE A 154 27.78 -14.05 -11.31
N LYS A 155 28.96 -14.25 -11.92
CA LYS A 155 30.05 -13.26 -11.98
C LYS A 155 30.42 -12.64 -10.62
N PHE A 156 30.52 -13.47 -9.58
CA PHE A 156 30.76 -13.02 -8.19
C PHE A 156 31.89 -12.00 -8.03
N LYS A 157 33.03 -12.16 -8.74
CA LYS A 157 34.16 -11.21 -8.67
C LYS A 157 33.84 -9.80 -9.16
N GLU A 158 33.00 -9.66 -10.18
CA GLU A 158 32.56 -8.36 -10.70
C GLU A 158 31.53 -7.73 -9.75
N GLN A 159 30.70 -8.54 -9.09
CA GLN A 159 29.75 -8.07 -8.10
C GLN A 159 30.42 -7.63 -6.79
N GLU A 160 31.42 -8.37 -6.27
CA GLU A 160 32.20 -7.94 -5.10
C GLU A 160 32.84 -6.56 -5.29
N GLN A 161 33.39 -6.28 -6.48
CA GLN A 161 34.00 -4.99 -6.80
C GLN A 161 33.02 -3.81 -6.87
N LEU A 162 31.72 -4.07 -7.05
CA LEU A 162 30.67 -3.02 -7.01
C LEU A 162 30.22 -2.69 -5.57
N HIS A 163 30.74 -3.41 -4.58
CA HIS A 163 30.34 -3.31 -3.17
C HIS A 163 31.47 -2.89 -2.22
N GLU A 164 32.69 -2.69 -2.73
CA GLU A 164 33.76 -1.90 -2.08
C GLU A 164 33.66 -0.42 -2.47
#